data_AF-K1TNT6-F1
#
_entry.id   AF-K1TNT6-F1
#
_cell.length_a   1.000
_cell.length_b   1.000
_cell.length_c   1.000
_cell.angle_alpha   90.00
_cell.angle_beta   90.00
_cell.angle_gamma   90.00
#
_symmetry.space_group_name_H-M   'P 1'
#
loop_
_entity.id
_entity.type
_entity.pdbx_description
1 polymer ?
#
loop_
_entity_poly.entity_id
_entity_poly.type
_entity_poly.pdbx_seq_one_letter_code
_entity_poly.pdbx_strand_id
1 'polypeptide(L)' 'LLEIDTPMFSKIERGDRRAKREQVIKLAEYFHQDENEMLTLWLADKVLDAVDGEQELSSQAIEVAQEQIKEQ' A
#
# COMPACT_ATOMS: atom_id res chain seq x y z
N LEU A 1 14.70 -8.46 -13.61
CA LEU A 1 13.30 -8.12 -13.90
C LEU A 1 12.66 -7.27 -12.79
N LEU A 2 12.82 -7.61 -11.50
CA LEU A 2 12.29 -6.78 -10.41
C LEU A 2 13.35 -6.03 -9.58
N GLU A 3 14.64 -6.38 -9.69
CA GLU A 3 15.72 -5.92 -8.78
C GLU A 3 15.40 -6.20 -7.30
N ILE A 4 14.65 -7.29 -7.05
CA ILE A 4 14.34 -7.81 -5.72
C ILE A 4 14.97 -9.19 -5.65
N ASP A 5 15.79 -9.43 -4.63
CA ASP A 5 16.30 -10.78 -4.35
C ASP A 5 15.18 -11.68 -3.80
N THR A 6 15.28 -13.00 -3.99
CA THR A 6 14.25 -13.95 -3.53
C THR A 6 13.93 -13.81 -2.04
N PRO A 7 14.90 -13.67 -1.11
CA PRO A 7 14.60 -13.45 0.29
C PRO A 7 13.76 -12.20 0.58
N MET A 8 14.04 -11.09 -0.11
CA MET A 8 13.31 -9.84 0.01
C MET A 8 11.89 -9.98 -0.55
N PHE A 9 11.74 -10.67 -1.67
CA PHE A 9 10.43 -10.95 -2.25
C PHE A 9 9.57 -11.80 -1.29
N SER A 10 10.15 -12.85 -0.70
CA SER A 10 9.42 -13.67 0.29
C SER A 10 9.03 -12.90 1.55
N LYS A 11 9.79 -11.87 1.95
CA LYS A 11 9.39 -10.96 3.05
C LYS A 11 8.22 -10.06 2.65
N ILE A 12 8.16 -9.65 1.38
CA ILE A 12 7.04 -8.87 0.85
C ILE A 12 5.78 -9.73 0.80
N GLU A 13 5.86 -10.96 0.29
CA GLU A 13 4.73 -11.89 0.20
C GLU A 13 4.09 -12.21 1.56
N ARG A 14 4.89 -12.24 2.64
CA ARG A 14 4.40 -12.47 4.01
C ARG A 14 3.95 -11.20 4.74
N GLY A 15 4.15 -10.02 4.16
CA GLY A 15 3.89 -8.74 4.83
C GLY A 15 4.98 -8.29 5.82
N ASP A 16 6.04 -9.08 6.02
CA ASP A 16 7.20 -8.73 6.90
C ASP A 16 7.92 -7.46 6.42
N ARG A 17 7.80 -7.12 5.13
CA ARG A 17 8.42 -5.94 4.52
C ARG A 17 7.53 -5.35 3.44
N ARG A 18 7.34 -4.04 3.46
CA ARG A 18 6.61 -3.35 2.39
C ARG A 18 7.46 -3.18 1.13
N ALA A 19 6.83 -3.41 -0.02
CA ALA A 19 7.42 -3.10 -1.32
C ALA A 19 7.58 -1.58 -1.49
N LYS A 20 8.58 -1.15 -2.26
CA LYS A 20 8.69 0.22 -2.74
C LYS A 20 7.68 0.46 -3.87
N ARG A 21 7.29 1.72 -4.11
CA ARG A 21 6.34 2.08 -5.18
C ARG A 21 6.76 1.53 -6.54
N GLU A 22 8.04 1.66 -6.89
CA GLU A 22 8.58 1.19 -8.17
C GLU A 22 8.51 -0.34 -8.30
N GLN A 23 8.58 -1.05 -7.18
CA GLN A 23 8.42 -2.50 -7.14
C GLN A 23 6.96 -2.90 -7.35
N VAL A 24 6.00 -2.17 -6.77
CA VAL A 24 4.56 -2.41 -6.99
C VAL A 24 4.21 -2.27 -8.47
N ILE A 25 4.73 -1.25 -9.15
CA ILE A 25 4.53 -1.04 -10.59
C ILE A 25 5.07 -2.22 -11.40
N LYS A 26 6.34 -2.61 -11.15
CA LYS A 26 6.95 -3.74 -11.86
C LYS A 26 6.22 -5.06 -11.59
N LEU A 27 5.65 -5.23 -10.39
CA LEU A 27 4.83 -6.40 -10.05
C LEU A 27 3.50 -6.39 -10.81
N ALA A 28 2.83 -5.23 -10.90
CA ALA A 28 1.62 -5.07 -11.69
C ALA A 28 1.86 -5.42 -13.17
N GLU A 29 2.93 -4.90 -13.76
CA GLU A 29 3.34 -5.23 -15.13
C GLU A 29 3.62 -6.74 -15.30
N TYR A 30 4.39 -7.32 -14.38
CA TYR A 30 4.78 -8.73 -14.45
C TYR A 30 3.59 -9.69 -14.33
N PHE A 31 2.62 -9.37 -13.47
CA PHE A 31 1.42 -10.19 -13.25
C PHE A 31 0.24 -9.79 -14.15
N HIS A 32 0.45 -8.83 -15.06
CA HIS A 32 -0.59 -8.28 -15.94
C HIS A 32 -1.83 -7.80 -15.15
N GLN A 33 -1.60 -7.13 -14.03
CA GLN A 33 -2.63 -6.50 -13.19
C GLN A 33 -2.69 -4.99 -13.43
N ASP A 34 -3.78 -4.36 -13.01
CA ASP A 34 -3.91 -2.91 -13.10
C ASP A 34 -2.95 -2.20 -12.11
N GLU A 35 -2.12 -1.30 -12.65
CA GLU A 35 -1.12 -0.57 -11.84
C GLU A 35 -1.80 0.33 -10.80
N ASN A 36 -2.89 1.00 -11.15
CA ASN A 36 -3.57 1.92 -10.25
C ASN A 36 -4.26 1.17 -9.12
N GLU A 37 -4.85 0.01 -9.40
CA GLU A 37 -5.44 -0.86 -8.39
C GLU A 37 -4.38 -1.34 -7.39
N MET A 38 -3.24 -1.85 -7.88
CA MET A 38 -2.15 -2.29 -7.01
C MET A 38 -1.55 -1.14 -6.17
N LEU A 39 -1.37 0.04 -6.77
CA LEU A 39 -0.90 1.22 -6.05
C LEU A 39 -1.91 1.73 -5.03
N THR A 40 -3.21 1.62 -5.32
CA THR A 40 -4.28 2.01 -4.40
C THR A 40 -4.27 1.13 -3.16
N LEU A 41 -4.16 -0.19 -3.33
CA LEU A 41 -4.02 -1.13 -2.20
C LEU A 41 -2.75 -0.86 -1.39
N TRP A 42 -1.62 -0.65 -2.06
CA TRP A 42 -0.36 -0.32 -1.39
C TRP A 42 -0.41 1.01 -0.60
N LEU A 43 -1.15 2.01 -1.09
CA LEU A 43 -1.38 3.26 -0.35
C LEU A 43 -2.36 3.05 0.81
N ALA A 44 -3.41 2.26 0.63
CA ALA A 44 -4.35 1.92 1.70
C ALA A 44 -3.64 1.27 2.88
N ASP A 45 -2.74 0.33 2.62
CA ASP A 45 -1.88 -0.27 3.64
C ASP A 45 -1.09 0.80 4.41
N LYS A 46 -0.61 1.86 3.77
CA LYS A 46 0.13 2.95 4.43
C LYS A 46 -0.76 3.85 5.27
N VAL A 47 -1.98 4.09 4.81
CA VAL A 47 -2.98 4.82 5.59
C VAL A 47 -3.33 4.03 6.84
N LEU A 48 -3.53 2.71 6.71
CA LEU A 48 -3.82 1.83 7.85
C LEU A 48 -2.68 1.79 8.87
N ASP A 49 -1.41 1.71 8.44
CA ASP A 49 -0.25 1.80 9.33
C ASP A 49 -0.21 3.12 10.11
N ALA A 50 -0.61 4.23 9.48
CA ALA A 50 -0.55 5.55 10.10
C ALA A 50 -1.58 5.72 11.24
N VAL A 51 -2.62 4.88 11.26
CA VAL A 51 -3.66 4.87 12.30
C VAL A 51 -3.64 3.60 13.14
N ASP A 52 -2.61 2.76 12.99
CA ASP A 52 -2.47 1.53 13.76
C ASP A 52 -2.33 1.86 15.26
N GLY A 53 -3.01 1.06 16.11
CA GLY A 53 -3.09 1.30 17.55
C GLY A 53 -4.15 2.32 18.00
N GLU A 54 -4.80 3.04 17.09
CA GLU A 54 -5.84 4.04 17.41
C GLU A 54 -7.26 3.49 17.11
N GLN A 55 -7.60 2.28 17.59
CA GLN A 55 -8.79 1.56 17.12
C GLN A 55 -10.09 2.36 17.24
N GLU A 56 -10.26 3.15 18.30
CA GLU A 56 -11.46 3.96 18.53
C GLU A 56 -11.58 5.17 17.59
N LEU A 57 -10.46 5.71 17.10
CA LEU A 57 -10.41 6.96 16.34
C LEU A 57 -10.05 6.77 14.86
N SER A 58 -9.41 5.65 14.52
CA SER A 58 -8.87 5.33 13.19
C SER A 58 -9.87 5.59 12.04
N SER A 59 -11.09 5.05 12.16
CA SER A 59 -12.12 5.22 11.13
C SER A 59 -12.54 6.68 10.96
N GLN A 60 -12.71 7.42 12.07
CA GLN A 60 -13.10 8.83 12.03
C GLN A 60 -11.99 9.69 11.42
N ALA A 61 -10.72 9.40 11.77
CA ALA A 61 -9.57 10.10 11.22
C ALA A 61 -9.46 9.91 9.69
N ILE A 62 -9.69 8.68 9.20
CA ILE A 62 -9.70 8.38 7.77
C ILE A 62 -10.85 9.12 7.07
N GLU A 63 -12.05 9.13 7.64
CA GLU A 63 -13.21 9.84 7.08
C GLU A 63 -12.94 11.34 6.92
N VAL A 64 -12.43 11.99 7.98
CA VAL A 64 -12.07 13.42 7.95
C VAL A 64 -11.02 13.70 6.86
N ALA A 65 -9.99 12.86 6.74
CA ALA A 65 -8.97 13.03 5.70
C ALA A 65 -9.56 12.85 4.28
N GLN A 66 -10.49 11.92 4.10
CA GLN A 66 -11.17 11.71 2.82
C GLN A 66 -12.06 12.89 2.43
N GLU A 67 -12.76 13.52 3.38
CA GLU A 67 -13.55 14.73 3.14
C GLU A 67 -12.66 15.88 2.66
N GLN A 68 -11.52 16.12 3.32
CA GLN A 68 -10.57 17.17 2.94
C GLN A 68 -9.95 16.96 1.55
N ILE A 69 -9.81 15.72 1.09
CA ILE A 69 -9.33 15.42 -0.28
C ILE A 69 -10.40 15.76 -1.32
N LYS A 70 -11.68 15.54 -1.02
CA LYS A 70 -12.80 15.84 -1.95
C LYS A 70 -13.06 17.35 -2.09
N GLU A 71 -12.68 18.14 -1.09
CA GLU A 71 -12.82 19.60 -1.09
C GLU A 71 -11.68 20.33 -1.82
N GLN A 72 -10.60 19.63 -2.18
CA GLN A 72 -9.48 20.14 -3.00
C GLN A 72 -9.78 20.08 -4.49
#